data_AF-A0A7C6A2V8-F1
#
_entry.id   AF-A0A7C6A2V8-F1
#
_cell.length_a   1.000
_cell.length_b   1.000
_cell.length_c   1.000
_cell.angle_alpha   90.00
_cell.angle_beta   90.00
_cell.angle_gamma   90.00
#
_symmetry.space_group_name_H-M   'P 1'
#
loop_
_entity.id
_entity.type
_entity.pdbx_description
1 polymer ?
#
loop_
_entity_poly.entity_id
_entity_poly.type
_entity_poly.pdbx_seq_one_letter_code
_entity_poly.pdbx_strand_id
1 'polypeptide(L)'
;MNMEQLKEFVALEKRKRDLDAELKAVAARLDDLEQALVPQFVTDGVASMKLDGYTVYLAQDVYASPLNGRSQVIAALKASELAQYVSENYNTQSLKAFVRELAEEVRLRCQQQERLFTEEEVRAALPAPLGNSLKISFVHSLRTRKA
;
A
#
# COMPACT_ATOMS: atom_id res chain seq x y z
N MET A 1 -34.09 -35.90 -9.29
CA MET A 1 -33.36 -34.89 -8.49
C MET A 1 -32.84 -35.59 -7.25
N ASN A 2 -31.53 -35.53 -6.99
CA ASN A 2 -30.95 -36.17 -5.81
C ASN A 2 -31.23 -35.30 -4.57
N MET A 3 -32.06 -35.81 -3.66
CA MET A 3 -32.54 -35.07 -2.49
C MET A 3 -31.46 -34.91 -1.41
N GLU A 4 -30.46 -35.79 -1.37
CA GLU A 4 -29.34 -35.69 -0.44
C GLU A 4 -28.39 -34.56 -0.85
N GLN A 5 -28.02 -34.52 -2.14
CA GLN A 5 -27.20 -33.44 -2.70
C GLN A 5 -27.85 -32.07 -2.53
N LEU A 6 -29.19 -31.99 -2.66
CA LEU A 6 -29.91 -30.72 -2.46
C LEU A 6 -29.90 -30.27 -0.99
N LYS A 7 -30.01 -31.21 -0.03
CA LYS A 7 -29.89 -30.91 1.41
C LYS A 7 -28.49 -30.43 1.77
N GLU A 8 -27.47 -31.09 1.23
CA GLU A 8 -26.07 -30.71 1.43
C GLU A 8 -25.78 -29.31 0.87
N PHE A 9 -26.23 -29.03 -0.36
CA PHE A 9 -26.08 -27.71 -0.97
C PHE A 9 -26.69 -26.59 -0.10
N VAL A 10 -27.91 -26.80 0.42
CA VAL A 10 -28.57 -25.82 1.30
C VAL A 10 -27.81 -25.65 2.63
N ALA A 11 -27.28 -26.73 3.21
CA ALA A 11 -26.49 -26.66 4.43
C ALA A 11 -25.19 -25.86 4.23
N LEU A 12 -24.51 -26.08 3.10
CA LEU A 12 -23.29 -25.35 2.74
C LEU A 12 -23.56 -23.87 2.44
N GLU A 13 -24.65 -23.53 1.75
CA GLU A 13 -25.05 -22.13 1.52
C GLU A 13 -25.33 -21.38 2.84
N LYS A 14 -25.99 -22.04 3.80
CA LYS A 14 -26.18 -21.47 5.15
C LYS A 14 -24.84 -21.26 5.85
N ARG A 15 -23.99 -22.30 5.90
CA ARG A 15 -22.69 -22.21 6.57
C ARG A 15 -21.79 -21.14 5.96
N LYS A 16 -21.79 -21.02 4.63
CA LYS A 16 -21.08 -19.96 3.90
C LYS A 16 -21.58 -18.59 4.32
N ARG A 17 -22.90 -18.38 4.37
CA ARG A 17 -23.49 -17.10 4.78
C ARG A 17 -23.12 -16.73 6.22
N ASP A 18 -23.15 -17.69 7.12
CA ASP A 18 -22.78 -17.48 8.53
C ASP A 18 -21.30 -17.09 8.65
N LEU A 19 -20.41 -17.82 7.96
CA LEU A 19 -18.99 -17.50 7.91
C LEU A 19 -18.71 -16.13 7.28
N ASP A 20 -19.43 -15.75 6.22
CA ASP A 20 -19.32 -14.42 5.61
C ASP A 20 -19.76 -13.31 6.59
N ALA A 21 -20.77 -13.56 7.41
CA ALA A 21 -21.21 -12.62 8.44
C ALA A 21 -20.18 -12.50 9.58
N GLU A 22 -19.65 -13.63 10.06
CA GLU A 22 -18.57 -13.66 11.05
C GLU A 22 -17.31 -12.93 10.53
N LEU A 23 -16.92 -13.19 9.28
CA LEU A 23 -15.78 -12.54 8.65
C LEU A 23 -15.95 -11.02 8.59
N LYS A 24 -17.13 -10.54 8.22
CA LYS A 24 -17.44 -9.10 8.20
C LYS A 24 -17.37 -8.48 9.59
N ALA A 25 -17.90 -9.16 10.60
CA ALA A 25 -17.86 -8.67 11.98
C ALA A 25 -16.41 -8.58 12.51
N VAL A 26 -15.58 -9.59 12.23
CA VAL A 26 -14.17 -9.59 12.60
C VAL A 26 -13.40 -8.50 11.86
N ALA A 27 -13.63 -8.33 10.55
CA ALA A 27 -13.00 -7.29 9.76
C ALA A 27 -13.33 -5.88 10.28
N ALA A 28 -14.60 -5.60 10.58
CA ALA A 28 -15.01 -4.32 11.16
C ALA A 28 -14.30 -4.04 12.50
N ARG A 29 -14.19 -5.05 13.36
CA ARG A 29 -13.50 -4.88 14.64
C ARG A 29 -11.99 -4.69 14.49
N LEU A 30 -11.37 -5.32 13.48
CA LEU A 30 -9.97 -5.09 13.14
C LEU A 30 -9.75 -3.65 12.65
N ASP A 31 -10.65 -3.14 11.80
CA ASP A 31 -10.59 -1.76 11.30
C ASP A 31 -10.71 -0.75 12.46
N ASP A 32 -11.65 -0.96 13.39
CA ASP A 32 -11.81 -0.12 14.58
C ASP A 32 -10.54 -0.11 15.45
N LEU A 33 -9.92 -1.29 15.64
CA LEU A 33 -8.69 -1.42 16.40
C LEU A 33 -7.50 -0.78 15.68
N GLU A 34 -7.39 -0.92 14.36
CA GLU A 34 -6.36 -0.27 13.55
C GLU A 34 -6.45 1.26 13.67
N GLN A 35 -7.65 1.83 13.56
CA GLN A 35 -7.86 3.28 13.73
C GLN A 35 -7.44 3.78 15.11
N ALA A 36 -7.62 2.97 16.15
CA ALA A 36 -7.22 3.31 17.52
C ALA A 36 -5.72 3.13 17.77
N LEU A 37 -5.10 2.07 17.22
CA LEU A 37 -3.72 1.68 17.52
C LEU A 37 -2.69 2.40 16.67
N VAL A 38 -2.99 2.75 15.41
CA VAL A 38 -2.05 3.47 14.54
C VAL A 38 -1.58 4.79 15.16
N PRO A 39 -2.45 5.68 15.67
CA PRO A 39 -2.03 6.92 16.32
C PRO A 39 -1.14 6.68 17.54
N GLN A 40 -1.38 5.61 18.30
CA GLN A 40 -0.56 5.24 19.45
C GLN A 40 0.84 4.82 19.01
N PHE A 41 0.96 3.92 18.03
CA PHE A 41 2.27 3.53 17.49
C PHE A 41 3.06 4.73 16.95
N VAL A 42 2.37 5.67 16.28
CA VAL A 42 3.00 6.91 15.78
C VAL A 42 3.45 7.81 16.93
N THR A 43 2.59 8.05 17.93
CA THR A 43 2.88 8.91 19.09
C THR A 43 4.03 8.35 19.91
N ASP A 44 4.05 7.03 20.10
CA ASP A 44 5.04 6.34 20.91
C ASP A 44 6.34 6.04 20.15
N GLY A 45 6.39 6.37 18.85
CA GLY A 45 7.55 6.09 18.00
C GLY A 45 7.85 4.61 17.79
N VAL A 46 6.85 3.74 17.99
CA VAL A 46 6.98 2.28 17.89
C VAL A 46 6.76 1.86 16.44
N ALA A 47 7.84 1.46 15.76
CA ALA A 47 7.75 0.95 14.39
C ALA A 47 7.19 -0.49 14.32
N SER A 48 7.49 -1.32 15.32
CA SER A 48 6.99 -2.69 15.41
C SER A 48 7.05 -3.24 16.84
N MET A 49 6.19 -4.21 17.14
CA MET A 49 6.21 -4.97 18.39
C MET A 49 5.87 -6.45 18.14
N LYS A 50 6.39 -7.34 18.99
CA LYS A 50 6.03 -8.75 18.99
C LYS A 50 4.97 -9.03 20.05
N LEU A 51 3.90 -9.72 19.67
CA LEU A 51 2.83 -10.15 20.57
C LEU A 51 2.31 -11.51 20.11
N ASP A 52 2.21 -12.48 21.02
CA ASP A 52 1.68 -13.83 20.78
C ASP A 52 2.23 -14.54 19.53
N GLY A 53 3.54 -14.37 19.26
CA GLY A 53 4.22 -14.96 18.11
C GLY A 53 4.01 -14.20 16.79
N TYR A 54 3.27 -13.10 16.80
CA TYR A 54 3.11 -12.19 15.67
C TYR A 54 3.99 -10.95 15.81
N THR A 55 4.43 -10.39 14.69
CA THR A 55 5.02 -9.05 14.64
C THR A 55 3.98 -8.10 14.08
N VAL A 56 3.54 -7.14 14.90
CA VAL A 56 2.68 -6.04 14.50
C VAL A 56 3.59 -4.86 14.15
N TYR A 57 3.47 -4.30 12.96
CA TYR A 57 4.32 -3.20 12.51
C TYR A 57 3.52 -2.15 11.74
N LEU A 58 3.88 -0.89 11.90
CA LEU A 58 3.37 0.19 11.06
C LEU A 58 3.94 0.02 9.64
N ALA A 59 3.09 -0.33 8.68
CA ALA A 59 3.50 -0.28 7.28
C ALA A 59 3.13 1.07 6.68
N GLN A 60 3.98 1.54 5.77
CA GLN A 60 3.80 2.76 5.02
C GLN A 60 3.69 2.39 3.54
N ASP A 61 2.48 2.38 3.00
CA ASP A 61 2.27 2.32 1.57
C ASP A 61 2.55 3.68 0.93
N VAL A 62 3.02 3.71 -0.31
CA VAL A 62 3.21 4.96 -1.06
C VAL A 62 2.20 5.01 -2.18
N TYR A 63 1.42 6.07 -2.25
CA TYR A 63 0.47 6.32 -3.33
C TYR A 63 0.89 7.58 -4.08
N ALA A 64 1.10 7.43 -5.38
CA ALA A 64 1.31 8.55 -6.29
C ALA A 64 -0.01 8.84 -7.01
N SER A 65 -0.48 10.08 -6.94
CA SER A 65 -1.62 10.56 -7.71
C SER A 65 -1.27 11.85 -8.46
N PRO A 66 -1.88 12.11 -9.64
CA PRO A 66 -1.59 13.32 -10.41
C PRO A 66 -1.99 14.57 -9.64
N LEU A 67 -1.05 15.51 -9.46
CA LEU A 67 -1.32 16.79 -8.79
C LEU A 67 -2.23 17.69 -9.65
N ASN A 68 -1.92 17.79 -10.94
CA ASN A 68 -2.58 18.70 -11.90
C ASN A 68 -3.14 17.93 -13.11
N GLY A 69 -3.65 16.73 -12.87
CA GLY A 69 -4.22 15.87 -13.91
C GLY A 69 -3.20 15.03 -14.66
N ARG A 70 -3.73 14.07 -15.42
CA ARG A 70 -2.97 12.97 -16.03
C ARG A 70 -1.98 13.43 -17.11
N SER A 71 -2.29 14.51 -17.83
CA SER A 71 -1.48 15.02 -18.95
C SER A 71 -0.12 15.59 -18.50
N GLN A 72 -0.06 16.26 -17.35
CA GLN A 72 1.21 16.79 -16.82
C GLN A 72 2.14 15.65 -16.39
N VAL A 73 1.57 14.61 -15.77
CA VAL A 73 2.33 13.39 -15.43
C VAL A 73 2.88 12.71 -16.68
N ILE A 74 2.10 12.65 -17.77
CA ILE A 74 2.56 12.11 -19.07
C ILE A 74 3.73 12.92 -19.63
N ALA A 75 3.61 14.26 -19.65
CA ALA A 75 4.65 15.14 -20.16
C ALA A 75 5.96 14.97 -19.38
N ALA A 76 5.87 14.86 -18.06
CA ALA A 76 7.01 14.60 -17.20
C ALA A 76 7.65 13.24 -17.38
N LEU A 77 6.85 12.18 -17.48
CA LEU A 77 7.36 10.84 -17.77
C LEU A 77 8.13 10.83 -19.10
N LYS A 78 7.57 11.46 -20.14
CA LYS A 78 8.23 11.57 -21.46
C LYS A 78 9.53 12.38 -21.42
N ALA A 79 9.59 13.41 -20.59
CA ALA A 79 10.78 14.26 -20.47
C ALA A 79 11.89 13.63 -19.60
N SER A 80 11.59 12.53 -18.90
CA SER A 80 12.51 11.81 -18.02
C SER A 80 13.10 10.54 -18.65
N GLU A 81 14.02 9.88 -17.93
CA GLU A 81 14.54 8.54 -18.24
C GLU A 81 13.50 7.41 -18.10
N LEU A 82 12.24 7.77 -17.86
CA LEU A 82 11.12 6.88 -17.62
C LEU A 82 10.08 6.99 -18.75
N ALA A 83 10.52 7.48 -19.91
CA ALA A 83 9.70 7.56 -21.13
C ALA A 83 9.15 6.18 -21.55
N GLN A 84 9.82 5.08 -21.21
CA GLN A 84 9.36 3.70 -21.41
C GLN A 84 8.06 3.37 -20.67
N TYR A 85 7.70 4.14 -19.65
CA TYR A 85 6.42 3.98 -18.96
C TYR A 85 5.26 4.62 -19.72
N VAL A 86 5.51 5.38 -20.79
CA VAL A 86 4.49 6.10 -21.58
C VAL A 86 4.36 5.52 -22.98
N SER A 87 3.45 4.55 -23.15
CA SER A 87 3.13 3.94 -24.45
C SER A 87 1.84 4.54 -25.03
N GLU A 88 1.85 5.78 -25.53
CA GLU A 88 0.66 6.58 -25.93
C GLU A 88 -0.48 6.68 -24.87
N ASN A 89 -0.32 6.00 -23.74
CA ASN A 89 -1.03 6.00 -22.49
C ASN A 89 -0.14 5.19 -21.51
N TYR A 90 0.07 5.65 -20.27
CA TYR A 90 0.96 4.94 -19.33
C TYR A 90 0.19 3.94 -18.46
N ASN A 91 0.81 2.79 -18.20
CA ASN A 91 0.30 1.83 -17.23
C ASN A 91 0.60 2.33 -15.80
N THR A 92 -0.45 2.66 -15.05
CA THR A 92 -0.37 3.15 -13.67
C THR A 92 0.27 2.14 -12.72
N GLN A 93 0.12 0.83 -12.97
CA GLN A 93 0.73 -0.22 -12.15
C GLN A 93 2.24 -0.28 -12.36
N SER A 94 2.70 -0.16 -13.60
CA SER A 94 4.13 -0.14 -13.93
C SER A 94 4.82 1.08 -13.33
N LEU A 95 4.19 2.26 -13.40
CA LEU A 95 4.70 3.47 -12.75
C LEU A 95 4.75 3.33 -11.23
N LYS A 96 3.70 2.76 -10.62
CA LYS A 96 3.65 2.52 -9.17
C LYS A 96 4.74 1.56 -8.72
N ALA A 97 5.01 0.51 -9.50
CA ALA A 97 6.09 -0.45 -9.23
C ALA A 97 7.45 0.25 -9.26
N PHE A 98 7.72 1.03 -10.30
CA PHE A 98 8.96 1.80 -10.42
C PHE A 98 9.20 2.75 -9.24
N VAL A 99 8.20 3.56 -8.87
CA VAL A 99 8.33 4.50 -7.75
C VAL A 99 8.57 3.76 -6.42
N ARG A 100 8.00 2.57 -6.23
CA ARG A 100 8.26 1.73 -5.06
C ARG A 100 9.69 1.21 -5.02
N GLU A 101 10.22 0.74 -6.15
CA GLU A 101 11.60 0.25 -6.25
C GLU A 101 12.60 1.37 -5.94
N LEU A 102 12.42 2.54 -6.54
CA LEU A 102 13.25 3.71 -6.27
C LEU A 102 13.15 4.16 -4.80
N ALA A 103 11.94 4.18 -4.23
CA ALA A 103 11.75 4.55 -2.83
C ALA A 103 12.49 3.59 -1.87
N GLU A 104 12.56 2.31 -2.19
CA GLU A 104 13.34 1.33 -1.43
C GLU A 104 14.85 1.60 -1.51
N GLU A 105 15.37 1.93 -2.69
CA GLU A 105 16.78 2.32 -2.85
C GLU A 105 17.13 3.59 -2.07
N VAL A 106 16.26 4.60 -2.12
CA VAL A 106 16.42 5.85 -1.36
C VAL A 106 16.34 5.57 0.13
N ARG A 107 15.42 4.72 0.58
CA ARG A 107 15.30 4.32 1.99
C ARG A 107 16.60 3.69 2.49
N LEU A 108 17.17 2.75 1.74
CA LEU A 108 18.44 2.12 2.08
C LEU A 108 19.59 3.13 2.14
N ARG A 109 19.63 4.09 1.20
CA ARG A 109 20.64 5.17 1.20
C ARG A 109 20.48 6.11 2.40
N CYS A 110 19.26 6.54 2.71
CA CYS A 110 18.97 7.37 3.88
C CYS A 110 19.38 6.65 5.17
N GLN A 111 19.11 5.34 5.27
CA GLN A 111 19.52 4.53 6.41
C GLN A 111 21.04 4.45 6.56
N GLN A 112 21.78 4.24 5.46
CA GLN A 112 23.24 4.24 5.46
C GLN A 112 23.85 5.60 5.82
N GLN A 113 23.14 6.68 5.53
CA GLN A 113 23.57 8.06 5.81
C GLN A 113 22.99 8.62 7.11
N GLU A 114 22.30 7.80 7.91
CA GLU A 114 21.59 8.22 9.14
C GLU A 114 20.66 9.43 8.94
N ARG A 115 20.00 9.50 7.78
CA ARG A 115 19.06 10.57 7.41
C ARG A 115 17.61 10.10 7.47
N LEU A 116 16.71 11.05 7.68
CA LEU A 116 15.27 10.80 7.64
C LEU A 116 14.83 10.48 6.21
N PHE A 117 14.14 9.35 6.05
CA PHE A 117 13.48 8.98 4.80
C PHE A 117 12.15 9.74 4.67
N THR A 118 12.08 10.68 3.74
CA THR A 118 10.89 11.55 3.56
C THR A 118 10.37 11.49 2.13
N GLU A 119 9.13 11.94 1.92
CA GLU A 119 8.53 12.08 0.58
C GLU A 119 9.38 12.97 -0.33
N GLU A 120 10.06 13.96 0.25
CA GLU A 120 10.96 14.87 -0.45
C GLU A 120 12.22 14.17 -0.95
N GLU A 121 12.81 13.27 -0.16
CA GLU A 121 13.98 12.49 -0.58
C GLU A 121 13.63 11.56 -1.75
N VAL A 122 12.44 10.94 -1.73
CA VAL A 122 11.95 10.13 -2.86
C VAL A 122 11.68 11.01 -4.08
N ARG A 123 11.08 12.19 -3.88
CA ARG A 123 10.80 13.15 -4.95
C ARG A 123 12.07 13.67 -5.60
N ALA A 124 13.10 13.97 -4.81
CA ALA A 124 14.40 14.46 -5.26
C ALA A 124 15.22 13.38 -5.99
N ALA A 125 15.01 12.10 -5.67
CA ALA A 125 15.65 10.98 -6.34
C ALA A 125 15.01 10.62 -7.69
N LEU A 126 13.78 11.07 -7.95
CA LEU A 126 13.17 10.91 -9.28
C LEU A 126 13.92 11.77 -10.30
N PRO A 127 13.96 11.34 -11.57
CA PRO A 127 14.39 12.21 -12.66
C PRO A 127 13.65 13.55 -12.61
N ALA A 128 14.37 14.67 -12.78
CA ALA A 128 13.85 16.01 -12.51
C ALA A 128 12.47 16.33 -13.12
N PRO A 129 12.15 15.93 -14.37
CA PRO A 129 10.82 16.17 -14.93
C PRO A 129 9.69 15.50 -14.14
N LEU A 130 9.95 14.32 -13.57
CA LEU A 130 9.00 13.55 -12.77
C LEU A 130 8.86 14.03 -11.34
N GLY A 131 9.97 14.37 -10.69
CA GLY A 131 9.93 15.01 -9.37
C GLY A 131 9.09 16.31 -9.36
N ASN A 132 8.97 16.96 -10.52
CA ASN A 132 8.17 18.17 -10.71
C ASN A 132 6.68 17.92 -11.02
N SER A 133 6.29 16.69 -11.36
CA SER A 133 4.92 16.39 -11.81
C SER A 133 4.20 15.31 -11.01
N LEU A 134 4.92 14.57 -10.17
CA LEU A 134 4.34 13.58 -9.26
C LEU A 134 4.26 14.16 -7.85
N LYS A 135 3.07 14.06 -7.24
CA LYS A 135 2.94 14.15 -5.80
C LYS A 135 3.28 12.79 -5.21
N ILE A 136 4.31 12.74 -4.38
CA ILE A 136 4.62 11.57 -3.56
C ILE A 136 3.83 11.71 -2.27
N SER A 137 3.15 10.65 -1.86
CA SER A 137 2.43 10.62 -0.60
C SER A 137 2.57 9.26 0.05
N PHE A 138 2.94 9.28 1.31
CA PHE A 138 3.05 8.10 2.15
C PHE A 138 1.71 7.88 2.87
N VAL A 139 1.00 6.82 2.48
CA VAL A 139 -0.24 6.33 3.10
C VAL A 139 0.10 5.11 3.95
N HIS A 140 -0.10 5.19 5.25
CA HIS A 140 0.22 4.07 6.13
C HIS A 140 -0.92 3.04 6.13
N SER A 141 -0.59 1.75 6.09
CA SER A 141 -1.55 0.65 6.25
C SER A 141 -0.93 -0.45 7.10
N LEU A 142 -1.69 -1.06 8.01
CA LEU A 142 -1.18 -2.23 8.74
C LEU A 142 -1.30 -3.48 7.87
N ARG A 143 -0.28 -4.34 7.93
CA ARG A 143 -0.28 -5.64 7.23
C ARG A 143 0.24 -6.74 8.13
N THR A 144 -0.33 -7.92 7.98
CA THR A 144 0.12 -9.15 8.65
C THR A 144 0.74 -10.10 7.64
N ARG A 145 1.87 -10.71 8.01
CA ARG A 145 2.53 -11.78 7.25
C ARG A 145 2.70 -12.99 8.16
N LYS A 146 2.34 -14.17 7.66
CA LYS A 146 2.60 -15.44 8.33
C LYS A 146 4.10 -15.74 8.34
N ALA A 147 4.63 -16.16 9.48
CA ALA A 147 6.01 -16.63 9.64
C ALA A 147 6.28 -17.85 8.76
#